data_AF-A0A7K2C802-F1
#
_entry.id   AF-A0A7K2C802-F1
#
_cell.length_a   1.000
_cell.length_b   1.000
_cell.length_c   1.000
_cell.angle_alpha   90.00
_cell.angle_beta   90.00
_cell.angle_gamma   90.00
#
_symmetry.space_group_name_H-M   'P 1'
#
loop_
_entity.id
_entity.type
_entity.pdbx_description
1 polymer ?
#
loop_
_entity_poly.entity_id
_entity_poly.type
_entity_poly.pdbx_seq_one_letter_code
_entity_poly.pdbx_strand_id
1 'polypeptide(L)'
;MHNHIARDIKIAAKALLPRLISLRRTIHQYPELAFEEHATSALVRKELTGMGIQCLTAAANTGVIATIRGSRPGPTVLLRADLDALPIQEKTNLPFASSKAGVMHACGHDMHTASLLGAAFILHQLRDRIAGNIRLVFQPAEELLPGGALAMINAGALDPDKDVPAPTCCIAQHVMPSLPASTLGFRAGAF
;
A
#
# COMPACT_ATOMS: atom_id res chain seq x y z
N MET A 1 -17.57 -18.24 16.57
CA MET A 1 -16.59 -17.17 16.92
C MET A 1 -15.92 -16.48 15.71
N HIS A 2 -15.66 -17.15 14.58
CA HIS A 2 -14.97 -16.55 13.42
C HIS A 2 -15.73 -15.45 12.64
N ASN A 3 -17.06 -15.31 12.82
CA ASN A 3 -17.87 -14.40 12.00
C ASN A 3 -17.85 -12.91 12.42
N HIS A 4 -17.31 -12.57 13.59
CA HIS A 4 -17.33 -11.18 14.08
C HIS A 4 -16.22 -10.32 13.44
N ILE A 5 -15.01 -10.87 13.26
CA ILE A 5 -13.88 -10.10 12.69
C ILE A 5 -14.15 -9.73 11.23
N ALA A 6 -14.60 -10.68 10.41
CA ALA A 6 -14.92 -10.41 9.01
C ALA A 6 -16.05 -9.38 8.87
N ARG A 7 -17.03 -9.40 9.78
CA ARG A 7 -18.08 -8.38 9.85
C ARG A 7 -17.51 -7.01 10.23
N ASP A 8 -16.69 -6.93 11.26
CA ASP A 8 -16.08 -5.68 11.74
C ASP A 8 -15.22 -5.05 10.64
N ILE A 9 -14.41 -5.85 9.93
CA ILE A 9 -13.61 -5.41 8.79
C ILE A 9 -14.52 -4.84 7.68
N LYS A 10 -15.60 -5.53 7.32
CA LYS A 10 -16.54 -5.06 6.29
C LYS A 10 -17.23 -3.75 6.68
N ILE A 11 -17.60 -3.59 7.95
CA ILE A 11 -18.20 -2.35 8.47
C ILE A 11 -17.19 -1.21 8.39
N ALA A 12 -15.97 -1.42 8.88
CA ALA A 12 -14.91 -0.42 8.84
C ALA A 12 -14.53 -0.03 7.40
N ALA A 13 -14.38 -1.01 6.50
CA ALA A 13 -14.09 -0.78 5.08
C ALA A 13 -15.20 0.05 4.40
N LYS A 14 -16.48 -0.25 4.68
CA LYS A 14 -17.60 0.52 4.15
C LYS A 14 -17.60 1.97 4.65
N ALA A 15 -17.27 2.19 5.92
CA ALA A 15 -17.16 3.52 6.50
C ALA A 15 -15.98 4.32 5.91
N LEU A 16 -14.85 3.67 5.63
CA LEU A 16 -13.67 4.30 5.03
C LEU A 16 -13.79 4.57 3.53
N LEU A 17 -14.67 3.86 2.83
CA LEU A 17 -14.74 3.88 1.37
C LEU A 17 -14.74 5.31 0.75
N PRO A 18 -15.51 6.29 1.25
CA PRO A 18 -15.47 7.66 0.70
C PRO A 18 -14.08 8.30 0.80
N ARG A 19 -13.38 8.10 1.93
CA ARG A 19 -12.01 8.59 2.13
C ARG A 19 -11.02 7.89 1.22
N LEU A 20 -11.14 6.56 1.07
CA LEU A 20 -10.24 5.79 0.19
C LEU A 20 -10.41 6.17 -1.28
N ILE A 21 -11.65 6.42 -1.74
CA ILE A 21 -11.91 6.95 -3.08
C ILE A 21 -11.26 8.33 -3.25
N SER A 22 -11.38 9.21 -2.25
CA SER A 22 -10.75 10.54 -2.28
C SER A 22 -9.22 10.45 -2.34
N LEU A 23 -8.60 9.58 -1.53
CA LEU A 23 -7.15 9.34 -1.57
C LEU A 23 -6.71 8.80 -2.93
N ARG A 24 -7.37 7.75 -3.44
CA ARG A 24 -7.08 7.17 -4.76
C ARG A 24 -7.14 8.23 -5.85
N ARG A 25 -8.20 9.05 -5.87
CA ARG A 25 -8.36 10.12 -6.87
C ARG A 25 -7.32 11.22 -6.73
N THR A 26 -6.92 11.55 -5.51
CA THR A 26 -5.85 12.53 -5.26
C THR A 26 -4.53 12.02 -5.81
N ILE A 27 -4.17 10.76 -5.54
CA ILE A 27 -2.95 10.13 -6.06
C ILE A 27 -3.01 10.05 -7.60
N HIS A 28 -4.15 9.66 -8.17
CA HIS A 28 -4.35 9.63 -9.62
C HIS A 28 -4.14 11.00 -10.29
N GLN A 29 -4.64 12.07 -9.67
CA GLN A 29 -4.60 13.42 -10.20
C GLN A 29 -3.19 14.03 -10.13
N TYR A 30 -2.34 13.60 -9.19
CA TYR A 30 -0.98 14.08 -9.00
C TYR A 30 0.04 12.95 -9.12
N PRO A 31 0.15 12.31 -10.30
CA PRO A 31 1.01 11.15 -10.46
C PRO A 31 2.49 11.57 -10.52
N GLU A 32 3.35 10.72 -9.97
CA GLU A 32 4.80 10.91 -9.90
C GLU A 32 5.51 9.67 -10.48
N LEU A 33 6.61 9.89 -11.18
CA LEU A 33 7.37 8.81 -11.82
C LEU A 33 8.19 8.03 -10.79
N ALA A 34 8.72 6.89 -11.23
CA ALA A 34 9.67 6.08 -10.48
C ALA A 34 10.77 6.94 -9.80
N PHE A 35 10.91 6.77 -8.48
CA PHE A 35 11.83 7.50 -7.59
C PHE A 35 11.57 9.00 -7.41
N GLU A 36 10.53 9.56 -8.03
CA GLU A 36 10.10 10.96 -7.88
C GLU A 36 8.82 11.11 -7.03
N GLU A 37 8.35 10.03 -6.40
CA GLU A 37 7.06 9.92 -5.67
C GLU A 37 7.04 10.66 -4.33
N HIS A 38 7.61 11.86 -4.27
CA HIS A 38 7.78 12.64 -3.04
C HIS A 38 6.44 13.07 -2.42
N ALA A 39 5.50 13.57 -3.23
CA ALA A 39 4.18 13.99 -2.75
C ALA A 39 3.32 12.79 -2.35
N THR A 40 3.36 11.71 -3.13
CA THR A 40 2.64 10.46 -2.86
C THR A 40 3.17 9.82 -1.57
N SER A 41 4.49 9.74 -1.41
CA SER A 41 5.13 9.28 -0.18
C SER A 41 4.77 10.16 1.02
N ALA A 42 4.79 11.49 0.85
CA ALA A 42 4.39 12.42 1.91
C ALA A 42 2.92 12.22 2.33
N LEU A 43 2.02 11.99 1.38
CA LEU A 43 0.62 11.68 1.65
C LEU A 43 0.48 10.38 2.44
N VAL A 44 1.15 9.30 2.01
CA VAL A 44 1.16 8.01 2.74
C VAL A 44 1.65 8.19 4.17
N ARG A 45 2.78 8.89 4.37
CA ARG A 45 3.31 9.18 5.71
C ARG A 45 2.33 9.97 6.56
N LYS A 46 1.66 10.97 5.97
CA LYS A 46 0.65 11.78 6.65
C LYS A 46 -0.53 10.93 7.12
N GLU A 47 -1.06 10.06 6.27
CA GLU A 47 -2.16 9.17 6.64
C GLU A 47 -1.74 8.18 7.73
N LEU A 48 -0.57 7.54 7.62
CA LEU A 48 -0.05 6.62 8.64
C LEU A 48 0.19 7.32 9.99
N THR A 49 0.82 8.50 9.98
CA THR A 49 1.05 9.29 11.18
C THR A 49 -0.26 9.71 11.83
N GLY A 50 -1.26 10.11 11.03
CA GLY A 50 -2.61 10.43 11.50
C GLY A 50 -3.32 9.25 12.16
N MET A 51 -2.94 8.01 11.82
CA MET A 51 -3.42 6.80 12.49
C MET A 51 -2.62 6.45 13.77
N GLY A 52 -1.52 7.16 14.06
CA GLY A 52 -0.58 6.80 15.13
C GLY A 52 0.40 5.69 14.75
N ILE A 53 0.54 5.39 13.45
CA ILE A 53 1.48 4.38 12.95
C ILE A 53 2.79 5.09 12.61
N GLN A 54 3.86 4.74 13.33
CA GLN A 54 5.20 5.23 13.01
C GLN A 54 5.74 4.56 11.75
N CYS A 55 6.39 5.34 10.90
CA CYS A 55 7.00 4.87 9.67
C CYS A 55 8.46 5.31 9.55
N LEU A 56 9.27 4.47 8.90
CA LEU A 56 10.61 4.82 8.45
C LEU A 56 10.49 5.74 7.23
N THR A 57 11.06 6.94 7.35
CA THR A 57 11.06 7.93 6.28
C THR A 57 12.17 7.64 5.26
N ALA A 58 11.90 7.91 3.98
CA ALA A 58 12.88 7.88 2.89
C ALA A 58 13.57 6.51 2.66
N ALA A 59 12.88 5.41 2.93
CA ALA A 59 13.34 4.09 2.51
C ALA A 59 13.39 4.07 0.98
N ALA A 60 14.53 3.72 0.37
CA ALA A 60 14.68 3.74 -1.09
C ALA A 60 14.27 5.07 -1.75
N ASN A 61 14.73 6.21 -1.19
CA ASN A 61 14.39 7.58 -1.60
C ASN A 61 12.95 8.00 -1.25
N THR A 62 11.95 7.36 -1.84
CA THR A 62 10.53 7.74 -1.76
C THR A 62 9.63 6.65 -1.18
N GLY A 63 10.17 5.45 -0.95
CA GLY A 63 9.44 4.37 -0.29
C GLY A 63 9.11 4.64 1.18
N VAL A 64 8.11 3.91 1.67
CA VAL A 64 7.66 3.99 3.07
C VAL A 64 7.57 2.58 3.64
N ILE A 65 8.23 2.37 4.79
CA ILE A 65 8.12 1.15 5.59
C ILE A 65 7.46 1.53 6.91
N ALA A 66 6.43 0.81 7.33
CA ALA A 66 5.79 1.00 8.63
C ALA A 66 5.47 -0.36 9.27
N THR A 67 5.28 -0.37 10.59
CA THR A 67 4.92 -1.61 11.30
C THR A 67 3.77 -1.38 12.25
N ILE A 68 2.72 -2.20 12.13
CA ILE A 68 1.66 -2.33 13.13
C ILE A 68 2.04 -3.50 14.03
N ARG A 69 2.28 -3.21 15.32
CA ARG A 69 2.56 -4.23 16.34
C ARG A 69 1.24 -4.73 16.94
N GLY A 70 1.02 -6.04 16.91
CA GLY A 70 -0.12 -6.67 17.59
C GLY A 70 0.07 -6.72 19.11
N SER A 71 -0.98 -7.12 19.83
CA SER A 71 -0.93 -7.24 21.30
C SER A 71 -0.27 -8.51 21.81
N ARG A 72 -0.05 -9.51 20.94
CA ARG A 72 0.55 -10.79 21.30
C ARG A 72 1.77 -11.09 20.43
N PRO A 73 2.79 -11.79 20.95
CA PRO A 73 3.91 -12.27 20.14
C PRO A 73 3.44 -13.14 18.97
N GLY A 74 4.16 -13.09 17.85
CA GLY A 74 3.84 -13.86 16.66
C GLY A 74 4.67 -13.46 15.45
N PRO A 75 4.39 -14.03 14.26
CA PRO A 75 5.14 -13.76 13.04
C PRO A 75 4.88 -12.33 12.53
N THR A 76 5.71 -11.88 11.60
CA THR A 76 5.48 -10.65 10.84
C THR A 76 4.95 -11.03 9.45
N VAL A 77 3.83 -10.44 9.05
CA VAL A 77 3.31 -10.52 7.67
C VAL A 77 3.57 -9.19 6.98
N LEU A 78 4.14 -9.22 5.78
CA LEU A 78 4.34 -8.03 4.96
C LEU A 78 3.17 -7.84 4.00
N LEU A 79 2.65 -6.62 3.94
CA LEU A 79 1.67 -6.17 2.96
C LEU A 79 2.31 -5.10 2.06
N ARG A 80 2.28 -5.31 0.74
CA ARG A 80 2.97 -4.45 -0.23
C ARG A 80 2.00 -3.76 -1.19
N ALA A 81 2.25 -2.48 -1.46
CA ALA A 81 1.69 -1.69 -2.56
C ALA A 81 2.81 -0.90 -3.25
N ASP A 82 2.62 -0.59 -4.52
CA ASP A 82 3.47 0.26 -5.36
C ASP A 82 2.95 1.70 -5.41
N LEU A 83 3.86 2.65 -5.65
CA LEU A 83 3.61 4.09 -5.58
C LEU A 83 3.66 4.80 -6.93
N ASP A 84 4.44 4.29 -7.88
CA ASP A 84 4.84 5.03 -9.09
C ASP A 84 3.79 5.06 -10.18
N ALA A 85 3.87 6.09 -11.01
CA ALA A 85 3.10 6.25 -12.23
C ALA A 85 3.97 6.02 -13.47
N LEU A 86 3.34 6.06 -14.65
CA LEU A 86 3.97 5.82 -15.95
C LEU A 86 4.06 7.10 -16.79
N PRO A 87 5.06 7.24 -17.68
CA PRO A 87 5.20 8.34 -18.62
C PRO A 87 4.21 8.21 -19.80
N ILE A 88 2.92 8.18 -19.49
CA ILE A 88 1.82 8.03 -20.45
C ILE A 88 0.87 9.23 -20.32
N GLN A 89 0.48 9.80 -21.45
CA GLN A 89 -0.55 10.84 -21.48
C GLN A 89 -1.93 10.25 -21.21
N GLU A 90 -2.58 10.71 -20.14
CA GLU A 90 -3.94 10.31 -19.84
C GLU A 90 -4.94 10.83 -20.88
N LYS A 91 -5.91 9.97 -21.25
CA LYS A 91 -6.99 10.26 -22.20
C LYS A 91 -8.37 9.83 -21.70
N THR A 92 -8.53 9.67 -20.38
CA THR A 92 -9.77 9.17 -19.78
C THR A 92 -10.89 10.21 -19.73
N ASN A 93 -10.54 11.51 -19.76
CA ASN A 93 -11.43 12.66 -19.52
C ASN A 93 -12.17 12.60 -18.17
N LEU A 94 -11.65 11.86 -17.19
CA LEU A 94 -12.25 11.77 -15.87
C LEU A 94 -12.05 13.08 -15.09
N PRO A 95 -12.97 13.46 -14.17
CA PRO A 95 -12.82 14.68 -13.36
C PRO A 95 -11.58 14.70 -12.45
N PHE A 96 -10.95 13.55 -12.25
CA PHE A 96 -9.74 13.35 -11.45
C PHE A 96 -8.55 12.89 -12.31
N ALA A 97 -8.63 13.06 -13.63
CA ALA A 97 -7.52 12.77 -14.51
C ALA A 97 -6.26 13.53 -14.08
N SER A 98 -5.11 12.97 -14.41
CA SER A 98 -3.79 13.52 -14.17
C SER A 98 -3.72 14.99 -14.56
N SER A 99 -3.24 15.80 -13.63
CA SER A 99 -2.90 17.21 -13.83
C SER A 99 -1.49 17.40 -14.43
N LYS A 100 -0.69 16.33 -14.52
CA LYS A 100 0.68 16.34 -15.04
C LYS A 100 0.69 15.79 -16.46
N ALA A 101 0.94 16.65 -17.45
CA ALA A 101 1.01 16.25 -18.85
C ALA A 101 2.07 15.14 -19.05
N GLY A 102 1.70 14.12 -19.83
CA GLY A 102 2.56 12.98 -20.12
C GLY A 102 2.80 11.99 -18.98
N VAL A 103 2.11 12.11 -17.83
CA VAL A 103 2.24 11.18 -16.70
C VAL A 103 0.86 10.74 -16.22
N MET A 104 0.66 9.44 -15.96
CA MET A 104 -0.59 8.91 -15.39
C MET A 104 -0.39 7.61 -14.62
N HIS A 105 -1.27 7.33 -13.66
CA HIS A 105 -1.39 5.99 -13.07
C HIS A 105 -2.17 5.06 -14.01
N ALA A 106 -1.48 4.51 -15.01
CA ALA A 106 -2.07 3.57 -15.97
C ALA A 106 -2.11 2.11 -15.47
N CYS A 107 -1.33 1.77 -14.44
CA CYS A 107 -1.24 0.41 -13.89
C CYS A 107 -2.06 0.19 -12.61
N GLY A 108 -2.64 1.26 -12.04
CA GLY A 108 -3.50 1.19 -10.85
C GLY A 108 -2.78 1.29 -9.50
N HIS A 109 -1.53 1.73 -9.47
CA HIS A 109 -0.72 1.89 -8.24
C HIS A 109 -1.35 2.90 -7.25
N ASP A 110 -2.11 3.87 -7.75
CA ASP A 110 -2.98 4.74 -6.96
C ASP A 110 -4.05 3.97 -6.18
N MET A 111 -4.65 2.94 -6.79
CA MET A 111 -5.61 2.04 -6.15
C MET A 111 -4.93 1.08 -5.17
N HIS A 112 -3.74 0.57 -5.49
CA HIS A 112 -2.96 -0.28 -4.59
C HIS A 112 -2.59 0.47 -3.31
N THR A 113 -2.05 1.69 -3.46
CA THR A 113 -1.67 2.57 -2.35
C THR A 113 -2.88 2.91 -1.46
N ALA A 114 -3.99 3.36 -2.06
CA ALA A 114 -5.21 3.66 -1.30
C ALA A 114 -5.77 2.42 -0.57
N SER A 115 -5.72 1.25 -1.21
CA SER A 115 -6.17 -0.01 -0.60
C SER A 115 -5.30 -0.41 0.60
N LEU A 116 -3.97 -0.29 0.49
CA LEU A 116 -3.07 -0.61 1.59
C LEU A 116 -3.21 0.38 2.76
N LEU A 117 -3.45 1.67 2.50
CA LEU A 117 -3.81 2.64 3.55
C LEU A 117 -5.11 2.27 4.27
N GLY A 118 -6.13 1.81 3.53
CA GLY A 118 -7.36 1.30 4.13
C GLY A 118 -7.14 0.06 4.99
N ALA A 119 -6.33 -0.89 4.51
CA ALA A 119 -5.95 -2.07 5.28
C ALA A 119 -5.17 -1.68 6.54
N ALA A 120 -4.22 -0.74 6.44
CA ALA A 120 -3.44 -0.22 7.56
C ALA A 120 -4.35 0.37 8.65
N PHE A 121 -5.33 1.18 8.28
CA PHE A 121 -6.30 1.76 9.21
C PHE A 121 -7.06 0.66 9.97
N ILE A 122 -7.66 -0.28 9.25
CA ILE A 122 -8.48 -1.34 9.84
C ILE A 122 -7.63 -2.26 10.73
N LEU A 123 -6.45 -2.67 10.25
CA LEU A 123 -5.55 -3.53 11.00
C LEU A 123 -5.00 -2.83 12.26
N HIS A 124 -4.75 -1.52 12.20
CA HIS A 124 -4.32 -0.76 13.36
C HIS A 124 -5.42 -0.66 14.42
N GLN A 125 -6.69 -0.49 14.02
CA GLN A 125 -7.83 -0.54 14.94
C GLN A 125 -8.01 -1.93 15.57
N LEU A 126 -7.68 -2.98 14.83
CA LEU A 126 -7.80 -4.37 15.29
C LEU A 126 -6.51 -4.93 15.91
N ARG A 127 -5.47 -4.10 16.11
CA ARG A 127 -4.14 -4.55 16.56
C ARG A 127 -4.16 -5.36 17.85
N ASP A 128 -5.10 -5.06 18.75
CA ASP A 128 -5.27 -5.79 20.01
C ASP A 128 -5.75 -7.24 19.83
N ARG A 129 -6.19 -7.59 18.62
CA ARG A 129 -6.61 -8.94 18.23
C ARG A 129 -5.54 -9.67 17.41
N ILE A 130 -4.45 -9.00 17.02
CA ILE A 130 -3.38 -9.55 16.19
C ILE A 130 -2.34 -10.24 17.08
N ALA A 131 -1.99 -11.48 16.73
CA ALA A 131 -0.79 -12.15 17.26
C ALA A 131 0.32 -12.03 16.21
N GLY A 132 1.37 -11.27 16.53
CA GLY A 132 2.44 -10.90 15.62
C GLY A 132 2.34 -9.46 15.12
N ASN A 133 2.86 -9.20 13.93
CA ASN A 133 3.05 -7.86 13.39
C ASN A 133 2.64 -7.78 11.92
N ILE A 134 2.27 -6.59 11.47
CA ILE A 134 2.03 -6.29 10.05
C ILE A 134 3.05 -5.25 9.59
N ARG A 135 3.93 -5.64 8.66
CA ARG A 135 4.86 -4.74 7.96
C ARG A 135 4.14 -4.17 6.75
N LEU A 136 4.01 -2.86 6.67
CA LEU A 136 3.43 -2.15 5.53
C LEU A 136 4.57 -1.62 4.68
N VAL A 137 4.56 -1.94 3.39
CA VAL A 137 5.58 -1.50 2.43
C VAL A 137 4.90 -0.82 1.26
N PHE A 138 5.19 0.47 1.12
CA PHE A 138 4.83 1.27 -0.05
C PHE A 138 6.10 1.45 -0.88
N GLN A 139 6.20 0.67 -1.95
CA GLN A 139 7.38 0.53 -2.77
C GLN A 139 7.37 1.57 -3.92
N PRO A 140 8.45 2.32 -4.15
CA PRO A 140 8.59 3.17 -5.31
C PRO A 140 9.04 2.37 -6.55
N ALA A 141 9.01 3.00 -7.72
CA ALA A 141 9.68 2.52 -8.92
C ALA A 141 9.46 1.04 -9.28
N GLU A 142 8.22 0.55 -9.26
CA GLU A 142 7.90 -0.79 -9.75
C GLU A 142 8.15 -0.90 -11.26
N GLU A 143 7.80 0.15 -12.01
CA GLU A 143 7.73 0.15 -13.48
C GLU A 143 9.10 0.30 -14.18
N LEU A 144 10.15 0.68 -13.44
CA LEU A 144 11.48 0.95 -13.97
C LEU A 144 12.49 -0.10 -13.50
N LEU A 145 13.15 -0.82 -14.39
CA LEU A 145 14.25 -1.73 -14.04
C LEU A 145 15.50 -0.93 -13.58
N PRO A 146 16.20 -1.30 -12.48
CA PRO A 146 16.13 -2.58 -11.74
C PRO A 146 15.03 -2.67 -10.66
N GLY A 147 14.13 -1.69 -10.58
CA GLY A 147 12.98 -1.68 -9.68
C GLY A 147 13.30 -1.11 -8.30
N GLY A 148 12.27 -0.63 -7.59
CA GLY A 148 12.40 -0.20 -6.20
C GLY A 148 12.41 -1.36 -5.20
N ALA A 149 12.04 -2.58 -5.60
CA ALA A 149 11.98 -3.73 -4.68
C ALA A 149 13.34 -4.04 -4.03
N LEU A 150 14.42 -4.10 -4.82
CA LEU A 150 15.76 -4.34 -4.29
C LEU A 150 16.21 -3.20 -3.35
N ALA A 151 15.89 -1.95 -3.71
CA ALA A 151 16.17 -0.79 -2.88
C ALA A 151 15.39 -0.85 -1.55
N MET A 152 14.14 -1.31 -1.55
CA MET A 152 13.34 -1.52 -0.34
C MET A 152 13.91 -2.64 0.53
N ILE A 153 14.36 -3.75 -0.07
CA ILE A 153 15.03 -4.84 0.65
C ILE A 153 16.29 -4.31 1.34
N ASN A 154 17.15 -3.58 0.61
CA ASN A 154 18.36 -2.97 1.15
C ASN A 154 18.08 -1.90 2.22
N ALA A 155 16.89 -1.28 2.18
CA ALA A 155 16.41 -0.34 3.20
C ALA A 155 15.74 -1.03 4.41
N GLY A 156 15.81 -2.37 4.49
CA GLY A 156 15.34 -3.15 5.64
C GLY A 156 13.88 -3.58 5.57
N ALA A 157 13.23 -3.57 4.39
CA ALA A 157 11.85 -4.02 4.25
C ALA A 157 11.63 -5.47 4.74
N LEU A 158 12.66 -6.32 4.60
CA LEU A 158 12.65 -7.73 5.03
C LEU A 158 13.45 -8.00 6.30
N ASP A 159 14.16 -6.99 6.82
CA ASP A 159 14.99 -7.17 8.00
C ASP A 159 14.15 -7.24 9.28
N PRO A 160 14.64 -7.91 10.33
CA PRO A 160 14.06 -7.75 11.66
C PRO A 160 14.28 -6.31 12.16
N ASP A 161 13.33 -5.82 12.95
CA ASP A 161 13.48 -4.63 13.79
C ASP A 161 13.53 -5.11 15.27
N LYS A 162 13.96 -4.25 16.20
CA LYS A 162 14.30 -4.58 17.59
C LYS A 162 13.43 -5.67 18.22
N ASP A 163 12.11 -5.48 18.23
CA ASP A 163 11.13 -6.42 18.81
C ASP A 163 10.18 -7.01 17.75
N VAL A 164 10.53 -6.89 16.46
CA VAL A 164 9.70 -7.30 15.34
C VAL A 164 10.51 -8.25 14.46
N PRO A 165 10.19 -9.55 14.43
CA PRO A 165 10.92 -10.49 13.58
C PRO A 165 10.78 -10.13 12.11
N ALA A 166 11.71 -10.62 11.30
CA ALA A 166 11.64 -10.51 9.84
C ALA A 166 10.30 -11.06 9.31
N PRO A 167 9.73 -10.49 8.23
CA PRO A 167 8.52 -11.03 7.63
C PRO A 167 8.67 -12.48 7.19
N THR A 168 7.71 -13.33 7.55
CA THR A 168 7.69 -14.75 7.15
C THR A 168 6.92 -14.97 5.84
N CYS A 169 6.09 -14.01 5.44
CA CYS A 169 5.43 -14.00 4.14
C CYS A 169 5.16 -12.56 3.69
N CYS A 170 4.99 -12.39 2.37
CA CYS A 170 4.57 -11.16 1.73
C CYS A 170 3.26 -11.41 0.98
N ILE A 171 2.29 -10.53 1.17
CA ILE A 171 1.03 -10.50 0.44
C ILE A 171 0.96 -9.17 -0.31
N ALA A 172 0.71 -9.26 -1.62
CA ALA A 172 0.48 -8.12 -2.48
C ALA A 172 -0.72 -8.41 -3.38
N GLN A 173 -1.25 -7.37 -4.00
CA GLN A 173 -2.29 -7.48 -5.01
C GLN A 173 -1.95 -6.60 -6.19
N HIS A 174 -2.47 -6.96 -7.36
CA HIS A 174 -2.52 -6.11 -8.53
C HIS A 174 -3.96 -6.07 -9.02
N VAL A 175 -4.45 -4.89 -9.37
CA VAL A 175 -5.79 -4.74 -9.93
C VAL A 175 -5.80 -5.34 -11.33
N MET A 176 -6.88 -6.07 -11.65
CA MET A 176 -7.00 -6.81 -12.89
C MET A 176 -8.29 -6.39 -13.59
N PRO A 177 -8.23 -5.50 -14.61
CA PRO A 177 -9.43 -4.98 -15.27
C PRO A 177 -10.31 -6.03 -15.94
N SER A 178 -9.74 -7.19 -16.28
CA SER A 178 -10.47 -8.31 -16.90
C SER A 178 -11.29 -9.14 -15.90
N LEU A 179 -11.09 -8.96 -14.59
CA LEU A 179 -11.85 -9.66 -13.56
C LEU A 179 -12.98 -8.77 -13.01
N PRO A 180 -14.17 -9.32 -12.73
CA PRO A 180 -15.23 -8.57 -12.06
C PRO A 180 -14.79 -8.09 -10.68
N ALA A 181 -15.24 -6.89 -10.28
CA ALA A 181 -15.02 -6.39 -8.93
C ALA A 181 -15.50 -7.41 -7.88
N SER A 182 -14.80 -7.46 -6.74
CA SER A 182 -15.00 -8.46 -5.66
C SER A 182 -14.55 -9.89 -6.00
N THR A 183 -13.87 -10.10 -7.13
CA THR A 183 -13.21 -11.38 -7.46
C THR A 183 -11.72 -11.31 -7.12
N LEU A 184 -11.19 -12.34 -6.46
CA LEU A 184 -9.75 -12.51 -6.24
C LEU A 184 -9.25 -13.68 -7.09
N GLY A 185 -8.26 -13.42 -7.94
CA GLY A 185 -7.58 -14.46 -8.73
C GLY A 185 -6.30 -14.92 -8.03
N PHE A 186 -6.11 -16.23 -7.92
CA PHE A 186 -4.91 -16.84 -7.37
C PHE A 186 -4.35 -17.88 -8.35
N ARG A 187 -3.03 -17.95 -8.45
CA ARG A 187 -2.31 -18.97 -9.20
C ARG A 187 -1.09 -19.38 -8.39
N ALA A 188 -0.78 -20.67 -8.37
CA ALA A 188 0.44 -21.18 -7.78
C ALA A 188 1.58 -21.14 -8.81
N GLY A 189 2.80 -20.81 -8.38
CA GLY A 189 3.98 -20.74 -9.23
C GLY A 189 4.61 -19.36 -9.31
N ALA A 190 5.73 -19.24 -10.04
CA ALA A 190 6.51 -18.02 -10.14
C ALA A 190 5.85 -16.93 -11.00
N PHE A 191 4.94 -17.34 -11.88
CA PHE A 191 4.07 -16.50 -12.68
C PHE A 191 2.76 -17.23 -12.79
#